data_AF-A0A7I8C9X8-F1
#
_entry.id   AF-A0A7I8C9X8-F1
#
_cell.length_a   1.000
_cell.length_b   1.000
_cell.length_c   1.000
_cell.angle_alpha   90.00
_cell.angle_beta   90.00
_cell.angle_gamma   90.00
#
_symmetry.space_group_name_H-M   'P 1'
#
loop_
_entity.id
_entity.type
_entity.pdbx_description
1 polymer ?
#
loop_
_entity_poly.entity_id
_entity_poly.type
_entity_poly.pdbx_seq_one_letter_code
_entity_poly.pdbx_strand_id
1 'polypeptide(L)'
;MKNFFNTDLARSYGYGMAVYIAAQTAALQRGIDATNMQRKVTGRRLLEDATVEEVISALHSNGTLPTAPGMGGADLSDADAIR
;
A
#
# COMPACT_ATOMS: atom_id res chain seq x y z
N MET A 1 13.88 -14.15 11.63
CA MET A 1 13.44 -12.85 11.09
C MET A 1 14.03 -12.71 9.69
N LYS A 2 13.20 -12.61 8.65
CA LYS A 2 13.68 -12.42 7.27
C LYS A 2 14.19 -10.98 7.19
N ASN A 3 15.47 -10.78 6.87
CA ASN A 3 16.04 -9.45 6.74
C ASN A 3 15.34 -8.74 5.57
N PHE A 4 14.49 -7.76 5.87
CA PHE A 4 13.85 -6.91 4.86
C PHE A 4 14.81 -5.87 4.27
N PHE A 5 16.07 -5.86 4.73
CA PHE A 5 17.10 -4.99 4.18
C PHE A 5 17.51 -5.47 2.79
N ASN A 6 17.29 -4.62 1.79
CA ASN A 6 17.72 -4.87 0.43
C ASN A 6 18.86 -3.89 0.09
N THR A 7 20.03 -4.47 -0.19
CA THR A 7 21.26 -3.73 -0.47
C THR A 7 21.15 -2.87 -1.75
N ASP A 8 20.35 -3.29 -2.73
CA ASP A 8 20.12 -2.52 -3.96
C ASP A 8 19.28 -1.27 -3.71
N LEU A 9 18.30 -1.36 -2.80
CA LEU A 9 17.53 -0.21 -2.31
C LEU A 9 18.42 0.78 -1.57
N ALA A 10 19.32 0.28 -0.72
CA ALA A 10 20.28 1.13 -0.01
C ALA A 10 21.28 1.81 -0.95
N ARG A 11 21.69 1.12 -2.02
CA ARG A 11 22.58 1.66 -3.04
C ARG A 11 21.90 2.75 -3.89
N SER A 12 20.61 2.61 -4.16
CA SER A 12 19.86 3.51 -5.05
C SER A 12 19.25 4.72 -4.33
N TYR A 13 18.81 4.54 -3.08
CA TYR A 13 18.06 5.57 -2.33
C TYR A 13 18.72 5.97 -1.01
N GLY A 14 19.85 5.35 -0.66
CA GLY A 14 20.47 5.51 0.65
C GLY A 14 19.86 4.62 1.72
N TYR A 15 20.64 4.36 2.78
CA TYR A 15 20.27 3.44 3.86
C TYR A 15 18.95 3.80 4.54
N GLY A 16 18.74 5.08 4.88
CA GLY A 16 17.52 5.53 5.57
C GLY A 16 16.25 5.24 4.78
N MET A 17 16.26 5.54 3.48
CA MET A 17 15.12 5.25 2.60
C MET A 17 14.92 3.75 2.37
N ALA A 18 15.99 2.97 2.26
CA ALA A 18 15.88 1.52 2.16
C ALA A 18 15.21 0.89 3.39
N VAL A 19 15.58 1.35 4.59
CA VAL A 19 14.95 0.91 5.84
C VAL A 19 13.48 1.34 5.90
N TYR A 20 13.16 2.57 5.51
CA TYR A 20 11.79 3.07 5.46
C TYR A 20 10.92 2.27 4.48
N ILE A 21 11.41 2.03 3.26
CA ILE A 21 10.71 1.22 2.25
C ILE A 21 10.52 -0.21 2.75
N ALA A 22 11.55 -0.83 3.33
CA ALA A 22 11.47 -2.15 3.93
C ALA A 22 10.39 -2.23 5.02
N ALA A 23 10.31 -1.21 5.88
CA ALA A 23 9.30 -1.13 6.94
C ALA A 23 7.88 -1.00 6.36
N GLN A 24 7.68 -0.14 5.36
CA GLN A 24 6.37 0.02 4.70
C GLN A 24 5.94 -1.26 3.96
N THR A 25 6.86 -1.90 3.24
CA THR A 25 6.58 -3.17 2.54
C THR A 25 6.23 -4.27 3.53
N ALA A 26 6.89 -4.33 4.69
CA ALA A 26 6.55 -5.29 5.74
C ALA A 26 5.15 -5.03 6.34
N ALA A 27 4.77 -3.75 6.52
CA ALA A 27 3.42 -3.39 6.96
C ALA A 27 2.36 -3.79 5.92
N LEU A 28 2.63 -3.55 4.63
CA LEU A 28 1.76 -3.95 3.53
C LEU A 28 1.56 -5.48 3.49
N GLN A 29 2.65 -6.25 3.59
CA GLN A 29 2.57 -7.71 3.61
C GLN A 29 1.69 -8.23 4.75
N ARG A 30 1.84 -7.66 5.96
CA ARG A 30 0.98 -8.03 7.10
C ARG A 30 -0.50 -7.72 6.83
N GLY A 31 -0.79 -6.60 6.16
CA GLY A 31 -2.16 -6.26 5.76
C GLY A 31 -2.76 -7.25 4.77
N ILE A 32 -1.96 -7.70 3.79
CA ILE A 32 -2.36 -8.73 2.82
C ILE A 32 -2.62 -10.05 3.55
N ASP A 33 -1.72 -10.48 4.43
CA ASP A 33 -1.85 -11.73 5.18
C ASP A 33 -3.11 -11.73 6.08
N ALA A 34 -3.36 -10.63 6.79
CA ALA A 34 -4.57 -10.46 7.60
C ALA A 34 -5.85 -10.53 6.77
N THR A 35 -5.85 -9.89 5.59
CA THR A 35 -6.99 -9.91 4.68
C THR A 35 -7.21 -11.31 4.09
N ASN A 36 -6.14 -12.01 3.73
CA ASN A 36 -6.18 -13.38 3.24
C ASN A 36 -6.72 -14.34 4.29
N MET A 37 -6.33 -14.18 5.56
CA MET A 37 -6.92 -14.95 6.66
C MET A 37 -8.44 -14.74 6.74
N GLN A 38 -8.89 -13.48 6.69
CA GLN A 38 -10.32 -13.17 6.72
C GLN A 38 -11.07 -13.77 5.51
N ARG A 39 -10.51 -13.63 4.30
CA ARG A 39 -11.10 -14.19 3.07
C ARG A 39 -11.17 -15.71 3.09
N LYS A 40 -10.13 -16.38 3.60
CA LYS A 40 -10.11 -17.84 3.77
C LYS A 40 -11.21 -18.33 4.71
N VAL A 41 -11.44 -17.63 5.83
CA VAL A 41 -12.56 -17.94 6.74
C VAL A 41 -13.92 -17.77 6.04
N THR A 42 -14.02 -16.79 5.14
CA THR A 42 -15.27 -16.48 4.41
C THR A 42 -15.43 -17.31 3.12
N GLY A 43 -14.53 -18.27 2.84
CA GLY A 43 -14.55 -19.06 1.60
C GLY A 43 -14.32 -18.25 0.31
N ARG A 44 -13.75 -17.04 0.43
CA ARG A 44 -13.47 -16.14 -0.70
C ARG A 44 -12.05 -16.36 -1.22
N ARG A 45 -11.83 -16.05 -2.51
CA ARG A 45 -10.52 -16.13 -3.18
C ARG A 45 -9.49 -15.21 -2.50
N LEU A 46 -8.26 -15.69 -2.38
CA LEU A 46 -7.15 -14.96 -1.79
C LEU A 46 -6.77 -13.73 -2.64
N LEU A 47 -6.07 -12.77 -2.02
CA LEU A 47 -5.59 -11.56 -2.68
C LEU A 47 -4.43 -11.82 -3.65
N GLU A 48 -3.70 -12.93 -3.52
CA GLU A 48 -2.64 -13.34 -4.47
C GLU A 48 -3.17 -13.52 -5.91
N ASP A 49 -4.48 -13.64 -6.00
CA ASP A 49 -5.28 -14.01 -7.13
C ASP A 49 -6.19 -12.86 -7.59
N ALA A 50 -6.12 -11.73 -6.89
CA ALA A 50 -6.95 -10.54 -7.04
C ALA A 50 -6.20 -9.44 -7.80
N THR A 51 -6.94 -8.55 -8.46
CA THR A 51 -6.30 -7.40 -9.13
C THR A 51 -5.74 -6.41 -8.12
N VAL A 52 -4.81 -5.55 -8.55
CA VAL A 52 -4.19 -4.54 -7.68
C VAL A 52 -5.25 -3.63 -7.04
N GLU A 53 -6.30 -3.28 -7.78
CA GLU A 53 -7.42 -2.45 -7.31
C GLU A 53 -8.24 -3.15 -6.22
N GLU A 54 -8.45 -4.47 -6.36
CA GLU A 54 -9.14 -5.28 -5.35
C GLU A 54 -8.31 -5.42 -4.07
N VAL A 55 -6.98 -5.52 -4.20
CA VAL A 55 -6.04 -5.53 -3.07
C VAL A 55 -6.09 -4.19 -2.33
N ILE A 56 -5.97 -3.07 -3.05
CA ILE A 56 -6.01 -1.73 -2.46
C ILE A 56 -7.34 -1.49 -1.75
N SER A 57 -8.46 -1.84 -2.39
CA SER A 57 -9.80 -1.68 -1.80
C SER A 57 -9.97 -2.49 -0.52
N ALA A 58 -9.46 -3.73 -0.48
CA ALA A 58 -9.55 -4.59 0.69
C ALA A 58 -8.64 -4.13 1.85
N LEU A 59 -7.47 -3.57 1.55
CA LEU A 59 -6.59 -2.99 2.56
C LEU A 59 -7.17 -1.69 3.16
N HIS A 60 -7.85 -0.86 2.36
CA HIS A 60 -8.61 0.27 2.87
C HIS A 60 -9.77 -0.16 3.77
N SER A 61 -10.58 -1.13 3.34
CA SER A 61 -11.73 -1.59 4.14
C SER A 61 -11.32 -2.19 5.49
N ASN A 62 -10.12 -2.76 5.55
CA ASN A 62 -9.56 -3.35 6.78
C ASN A 62 -8.75 -2.34 7.62
N GLY A 63 -8.68 -1.06 7.21
CA GLY A 63 -7.95 -0.02 7.92
C GLY A 63 -6.43 -0.21 7.94
N THR A 64 -5.90 -1.12 7.12
CA THR A 64 -4.46 -1.41 7.00
C THR A 64 -3.76 -0.51 5.98
N LEU A 65 -4.53 0.12 5.09
CA LEU A 65 -4.07 1.27 4.31
C LEU A 65 -4.83 2.52 4.75
N PRO A 66 -4.16 3.63 5.11
CA PRO A 66 -4.84 4.88 5.39
C PRO A 66 -5.57 5.35 4.13
N THR A 67 -6.87 5.56 4.23
CA THR A 67 -7.67 6.25 3.21
C THR A 67 -7.04 7.62 2.99
N ALA A 68 -6.57 7.89 1.77
CA ALA A 68 -6.00 9.19 1.45
C ALA A 68 -6.99 10.29 1.93
N PRO A 69 -6.56 11.24 2.76
CA PRO A 69 -7.43 12.31 3.18
C PRO A 69 -7.69 13.20 1.96
N GLY A 70 -8.93 13.20 1.46
CA GLY A 70 -9.41 14.26 0.58
C GLY A 70 -9.46 13.99 -0.93
N MET A 71 -9.92 12.82 -1.38
CA MET A 71 -10.51 12.71 -2.73
C MET A 71 -12.00 13.15 -2.71
N GLY A 72 -12.23 14.30 -2.09
CA GLY A 72 -13.50 15.00 -2.03
C GLY A 72 -13.20 16.49 -2.15
N GLY A 73 -13.24 17.00 -3.38
CA GLY A 73 -13.22 18.43 -3.66
C GLY A 73 -11.86 19.13 -3.57
N ALA A 74 -10.87 18.70 -4.35
CA ALA A 74 -9.90 19.65 -4.89
C ALA A 74 -10.39 20.01 -6.30
N ASP A 75 -11.12 21.11 -6.35
CA ASP A 75 -11.54 21.77 -7.57
C ASP A 75 -10.29 22.01 -8.46
N LEU A 76 -10.16 21.21 -9.52
CA LEU A 76 -9.18 21.44 -10.58
C LEU A 76 -9.75 22.52 -11.50
N SER A 77 -9.91 23.73 -10.97
CA SER A 77 -10.33 24.89 -11.75
C SER A 77 -9.67 26.16 -11.23
N ASP A 78 -8.34 26.23 -11.33
CA ASP A 78 -7.69 27.46 -11.82
C ASP A 78 -6.21 27.20 -12.13
N ALA A 79 -5.97 26.56 -13.27
CA ALA A 79 -4.66 26.56 -13.91
C ALA A 79 -4.86 26.98 -15.38
N ASP A 80 -5.63 28.06 -15.60
CA ASP A 80 -5.63 28.75 -16.89
C ASP A 80 -5.94 30.24 -16.70
N ALA A 81 -4.90 30.99 -16.33
CA ALA A 81 -4.84 32.42 -16.63
C ALA A 81 -3.37 32.83 -16.78
N ILE A 82 -2.84 32.53 -17.96
CA ILE A 82 -1.73 33.29 -18.56
C ILE A 82 -2.17 34.75 -18.65
N ARG A 83 -1.57 35.66 -17.89
CA ARG A 83 -1.16 36.99 -18.36
C ARG A 83 -0.18 37.70 -17.42
#